data_AF-A0A1F4PDX3-F1
#
_entry.id   AF-A0A1F4PDX3-F1
#
_cell.length_a   1.000
_cell.length_b   1.000
_cell.length_c   1.000
_cell.angle_alpha   90.00
_cell.angle_beta   90.00
_cell.angle_gamma   90.00
#
_symmetry.space_group_name_H-M   'P 1'
#
loop_
_entity.id
_entity.type
_entity.pdbx_description
1 polymer ?
#
loop_
_entity_poly.entity_id
_entity_poly.type
_entity_poly.pdbx_seq_one_letter_code
_entity_poly.pdbx_strand_id
1 'polypeptide(L)' 'MSRPSVWAPKIVALIKGGNSSAAIAQIKVAPTVKDLQDLRKLLIAANLLKPHPNVDAATNDMIAELSAPRLHRSP' A
#
# COMPACT_ATOMS: atom_id res chain seq x y z
N MET A 1 -10.45 1.80 -21.88
CA MET A 1 -9.10 2.19 -21.40
C MET A 1 -9.10 2.17 -19.88
N SER A 2 -8.36 1.27 -19.25
CA SER A 2 -8.21 1.25 -17.78
C SER A 2 -7.38 2.46 -17.35
N ARG A 3 -7.98 3.41 -16.63
CA ARG A 3 -7.22 4.52 -16.03
C ARG A 3 -6.12 3.93 -15.14
N PRO A 4 -4.86 4.41 -15.24
CA PRO A 4 -3.84 4.08 -14.26
C PRO A 4 -4.36 4.43 -12.87
N SER A 5 -4.22 3.51 -11.92
CA SER A 5 -4.53 3.79 -10.51
C SER A 5 -3.66 4.96 -10.06
N VAL A 6 -4.30 6.11 -9.82
CA VAL A 6 -3.65 7.34 -9.31
C VAL A 6 -3.31 7.23 -7.83
N TRP A 7 -3.77 6.17 -7.16
CA TRP A 7 -3.59 5.99 -5.72
C TRP A 7 -2.14 5.67 -5.37
N ALA A 8 -1.56 4.63 -5.97
CA ALA A 8 -0.21 4.18 -5.63
C ALA A 8 0.88 5.27 -5.81
N PRO A 9 0.91 6.04 -6.93
CA PRO A 9 1.86 7.13 -7.08
C PRO A 9 1.73 8.24 -6.03
N LYS A 10 0.50 8.53 -5.55
CA LYS A 10 0.28 9.52 -4.48
C LYS A 10 0.89 9.06 -3.17
N ILE A 11 0.75 7.78 -2.81
CA ILE A 11 1.32 7.26 -1.57
C ILE A 11 2.85 7.24 -1.63
N VAL A 12 3.43 6.90 -2.78
CA VAL A 12 4.88 7.03 -3.01
C VAL A 12 5.34 8.47 -2.77
N ALA A 13 4.58 9.47 -3.25
CA ALA A 13 4.91 10.88 -3.02
C ALA A 13 4.87 11.26 -1.54
N LEU A 14 3.91 10.75 -0.76
CA LEU A 14 3.85 10.96 0.69
C LEU A 14 5.08 10.39 1.42
N ILE A 15 5.51 9.19 1.03
CA ILE A 15 6.68 8.52 1.61
C ILE A 15 7.96 9.30 1.28
N LYS A 16 8.14 9.69 0.01
CA LYS A 16 9.27 10.53 -0.43
C LYS A 16 9.29 11.89 0.26
N GLY A 17 8.11 12.45 0.55
CA GLY A 17 7.97 13.70 1.32
C GLY A 17 8.20 13.53 2.83
N GLY A 18 8.58 12.35 3.32
CA GLY A 18 8.83 12.08 4.73
C GLY A 18 7.56 11.86 5.58
N ASN A 19 6.37 11.97 4.98
CA ASN A 19 5.10 11.79 5.70
C ASN A 19 4.68 10.30 5.75
N SER A 20 5.50 9.50 6.45
CA SER A 20 5.28 8.05 6.58
C SER A 20 3.98 7.74 7.34
N SER A 21 3.58 8.58 8.30
CA SER A 21 2.32 8.40 9.06
C SER A 21 1.09 8.49 8.15
N ALA A 22 1.00 9.54 7.32
CA ALA A 22 -0.10 9.68 6.36
C ALA A 22 -0.08 8.57 5.31
N ALA A 23 1.10 8.15 4.84
CA ALA A 23 1.22 7.03 3.91
C ALA A 23 0.68 5.73 4.51
N ILE A 24 1.04 5.41 5.75
CA ILE A 24 0.55 4.22 6.47
C ILE A 24 -0.97 4.31 6.67
N ALA A 25 -1.51 5.46 7.04
CA ALA A 25 -2.95 5.65 7.17
C ALA A 25 -3.69 5.34 5.85
N GLN A 26 -3.15 5.79 4.71
CA GLN A 26 -3.71 5.50 3.40
C GLN A 26 -3.59 4.02 3.01
N ILE A 27 -2.45 3.38 3.31
CA ILE A 27 -2.23 1.94 3.08
C ILE A 27 -3.30 1.11 3.81
N LYS A 28 -3.63 1.47 5.05
CA LYS A 28 -4.64 0.77 5.86
C LYS A 28 -6.06 0.87 5.32
N VAL A 29 -6.35 1.89 4.51
CA VAL A 29 -7.67 2.09 3.88
C VAL A 29 -7.62 1.84 2.38
N ALA A 30 -6.63 1.07 1.91
CA ALA A 30 -6.48 0.79 0.49
C ALA A 30 -7.74 0.10 -0.07
N PRO A 31 -8.26 0.55 -1.23
CA PRO A 31 -9.53 0.06 -1.73
C PRO A 31 -9.46 -1.36 -2.32
N THR A 32 -8.30 -1.78 -2.84
CA THR A 32 -8.12 -3.10 -3.43
C THR A 32 -6.73 -3.70 -3.15
N VAL A 33 -6.63 -5.04 -3.18
CA VAL A 33 -5.34 -5.76 -3.15
C VAL A 33 -4.43 -5.31 -4.30
N LYS A 34 -5.01 -5.04 -5.49
CA LYS A 34 -4.25 -4.62 -6.67
C LYS A 34 -3.54 -3.27 -6.44
N ASP A 35 -4.21 -2.33 -5.79
CA ASP A 35 -3.60 -1.03 -5.47
C ASP A 35 -2.38 -1.17 -4.55
N LEU A 36 -2.46 -2.06 -3.54
CA LEU A 36 -1.35 -2.36 -2.66
C LEU A 36 -0.18 -3.05 -3.39
N GLN A 37 -0.48 -4.00 -4.28
CA GLN A 37 0.55 -4.67 -5.10
C GLN A 37 1.24 -3.68 -6.04
N ASP A 38 0.49 -2.80 -6.69
CA ASP A 38 1.04 -1.78 -7.58
C ASP A 38 1.87 -0.74 -6.80
N LEU A 39 1.43 -0.34 -5.59
CA LEU A 39 2.25 0.46 -4.67
C LEU A 39 3.57 -0.24 -4.32
N ARG A 40 3.52 -1.53 -3.93
CA ARG A 40 4.71 -2.28 -3.54
C ARG A 40 5.72 -2.37 -4.67
N LYS A 41 5.28 -2.56 -5.92
CA LYS A 41 6.14 -2.50 -7.12
C LYS A 41 6.86 -1.16 -7.24
N LEU A 42 6.15 -0.05 -7.06
CA LEU A 42 6.74 1.29 -7.11
C LEU A 42 7.75 1.52 -5.98
N LEU A 43 7.46 1.03 -4.76
CA LEU A 43 8.37 1.16 -3.62
C LEU A 43 9.64 0.34 -3.80
N ILE A 44 9.55 -0.87 -4.38
CA ILE A 44 10.70 -1.69 -4.75
C ILE A 44 11.54 -0.97 -5.82
N ALA A 45 10.90 -0.49 -6.90
CA ALA A 45 11.59 0.22 -7.97
C ALA A 45 12.28 1.51 -7.47
N ALA A 46 11.72 2.17 -6.45
CA ALA A 46 12.30 3.35 -5.83
C ALA A 46 13.24 3.06 -4.63
N ASN A 47 13.48 1.78 -4.30
CA ASN A 47 14.25 1.33 -3.14
C ASN A 47 13.79 1.96 -1.80
N LEU A 48 12.47 2.16 -1.65
CA LEU A 48 11.86 2.82 -0.48
C LEU A 48 11.42 1.85 0.62
N LEU A 49 11.41 0.53 0.38
CA LEU A 49 11.00 -0.43 1.42
C LEU A 49 12.04 -0.54 2.55
N LYS A 50 13.31 -0.66 2.20
CA LYS A 50 14.41 -0.80 3.17
C LYS A 50 14.51 0.38 4.17
N PRO A 51 14.44 1.66 3.74
CA PRO A 51 14.45 2.78 4.69
C PRO A 51 13.13 2.99 5.44
N HIS A 52 12.02 2.38 4.99
CA HIS A 52 10.70 2.53 5.61
C HIS A 52 10.10 1.18 6.04
N PRO A 53 10.66 0.51 7.07
CA PRO A 53 10.21 -0.83 7.49
C PRO A 53 8.74 -0.87 7.93
N ASN A 54 8.23 0.22 8.52
CA ASN A 54 6.83 0.32 8.92
C ASN A 54 5.88 0.38 7.70
N VAL A 55 6.34 0.96 6.58
CA VAL A 55 5.58 0.96 5.32
C VAL A 55 5.60 -0.44 4.70
N ASP A 56 6.76 -1.11 4.72
CA ASP A 56 6.89 -2.48 4.24
C ASP A 56 5.92 -3.42 4.98
N ALA A 57 5.96 -3.42 6.32
CA ALA A 57 5.04 -4.17 7.17
C ALA A 57 3.58 -3.86 6.86
N ALA A 58 3.19 -2.56 6.87
CA ALA A 58 1.81 -2.16 6.62
C ALA A 58 1.29 -2.63 5.25
N THR A 59 2.12 -2.59 4.20
CA THR A 59 1.70 -3.10 2.89
C THR A 59 1.53 -4.61 2.86
N ASN A 60 2.39 -5.39 3.55
CA ASN A 60 2.26 -6.84 3.63
C ASN A 60 1.00 -7.25 4.39
N ASP A 61 0.76 -6.62 5.55
CA ASP A 61 -0.40 -6.91 6.39
C ASP A 61 -1.71 -6.67 5.64
N MET A 62 -1.83 -5.52 4.97
CA MET A 62 -3.05 -5.17 4.23
C MET A 62 -3.23 -6.02 2.97
N ILE A 63 -2.15 -6.46 2.31
CA ILE A 63 -2.26 -7.43 1.20
C ILE A 63 -2.83 -8.74 1.74
N ALA A 64 -2.33 -9.25 2.86
CA ALA A 64 -2.82 -10.48 3.46
C ALA A 64 -4.30 -10.36 3.87
N GLU A 65 -4.66 -9.26 4.56
CA GLU A 65 -6.03 -9.01 5.01
C GLU A 65 -7.03 -8.91 3.84
N LEU A 66 -6.71 -8.12 2.82
CA LEU A 66 -7.60 -7.94 1.68
C LEU A 66 -7.67 -9.19 0.78
N SER A 67 -6.62 -10.02 0.76
CA SER A 67 -6.59 -11.28 0.02
C SER A 67 -7.30 -12.43 0.75
N ALA A 68 -7.49 -12.33 2.07
CA ALA A 68 -8.16 -13.38 2.83
C ALA A 68 -9.62 -13.56 2.39
N PRO A 69 -10.10 -14.81 2.21
CA PRO A 69 -11.49 -15.11 1.89
C PRO A 69 -12.42 -14.44 2.89
N ARG A 70 -13.43 -13.72 2.39
CA ARG A 70 -14.38 -12.94 3.22
C ARG A 70 -15.19 -13.80 4.22
N LEU A 71 -15.11 -15.13 4.10
CA LEU A 71 -15.69 -16.09 5.05
C LEU A 71 -15.21 -15.89 6.51
N HIS A 72 -14.02 -15.31 6.73
CA HIS A 72 -13.52 -15.01 8.09
C HIS A 72 -13.92 -13.62 8.62
N ARG A 73 -14.65 -12.82 7.84
CA ARG A 73 -15.11 -11.48 8.24
C ARG A 73 -16.58 -11.58 8.69
N SER A 74 -16.82 -12.25 9.82
CA SER A 74 -18.14 -12.30 10.46
C SER A 74 -18.51 -10.89 10.97
N PRO A 75 -19.76 -10.43 10.77
CA PRO A 75 -20.16 -9.03 11.00
C PRO A 75 -20.12 -8.58 12.45
#